data_AF-A0A286R811-F1
#
_entry.id   AF-A0A286R811-F1
#
_cell.length_a   1.000
_cell.length_b   1.000
_cell.length_c   1.000
_cell.angle_alpha   90.00
_cell.angle_beta   90.00
_cell.angle_gamma   90.00
#
_symmetry.space_group_name_H-M   'P 1'
#
loop_
_entity.id
_entity.type
_entity.pdbx_description
1 polymer ?
#
loop_
_entity_poly.entity_id
_entity_poly.type
_entity_poly.pdbx_seq_one_letter_code
_entity_poly.pdbx_strand_id
1 'polypeptide(L)'
;MKRLTASILSLGLILTACGGNNSPLGLDGEKIQKGVNEKAQKIANIKNGGYKEEDIELVQLCAVVQNGKEEFGHADLYTVSWQTSDGEHQYKHRMSSDDYVVDGATNRYTVYEDIGCYEY
;
A
#
# COMPACT_ATOMS: atom_id res chain seq x y z
N MET A 1 -1.54 -50.98 18.87
CA MET A 1 -1.63 -49.71 19.61
C MET A 1 -2.09 -48.62 18.64
N LYS A 2 -3.31 -48.09 18.83
CA LYS A 2 -3.87 -46.98 18.06
C LYS A 2 -3.28 -45.67 18.59
N ARG A 3 -2.68 -44.84 17.72
CA ARG A 3 -2.58 -43.39 17.95
C ARG A 3 -2.81 -42.66 16.63
N LEU A 4 -4.03 -42.14 16.52
CA LEU A 4 -4.46 -41.13 15.57
C LEU A 4 -3.81 -39.80 15.98
N THR A 5 -3.11 -39.14 15.06
CA THR A 5 -2.73 -37.73 15.16
C THR A 5 -3.34 -37.05 13.92
N ALA A 6 -4.60 -36.63 14.01
CA ALA A 6 -5.02 -35.31 14.47
C ALA A 6 -4.59 -34.21 13.48
N SER A 7 -5.54 -33.90 12.58
CA SER A 7 -5.54 -32.72 11.72
C SER A 7 -5.21 -31.45 12.49
N ILE A 8 -4.28 -30.65 11.98
CA ILE A 8 -4.19 -29.23 12.30
C ILE A 8 -4.71 -28.49 11.08
N LEU A 9 -6.01 -28.17 11.19
CA LEU A 9 -6.79 -27.31 10.33
C LEU A 9 -6.57 -25.87 10.81
N SER A 10 -6.39 -24.94 9.86
CA SER A 10 -6.69 -23.51 9.97
C SER A 10 -5.79 -22.62 10.85
N LEU A 11 -4.82 -21.95 10.24
CA LEU A 11 -4.64 -20.50 10.44
C LEU A 11 -5.16 -19.87 9.14
N GLY A 12 -6.39 -19.37 9.09
CA GLY A 12 -6.76 -18.17 9.83
C GLY A 12 -6.56 -16.95 8.93
N LEU A 13 -7.10 -16.99 7.70
CA LEU A 13 -7.39 -15.78 6.93
C LEU A 13 -8.36 -14.96 7.78
N ILE A 14 -7.84 -13.94 8.46
CA ILE A 14 -8.67 -12.86 8.98
C ILE A 14 -8.92 -11.93 7.80
N LEU A 15 -9.83 -12.33 6.91
CA LEU A 15 -10.52 -11.41 6.01
C LEU A 15 -11.55 -10.65 6.84
N THR A 16 -11.12 -9.64 7.60
CA THR A 16 -12.05 -8.61 8.06
C THR A 16 -12.42 -7.74 6.86
N ALA A 17 -13.33 -8.25 6.03
CA ALA A 17 -14.17 -7.41 5.19
C ALA A 17 -15.15 -6.65 6.10
N CYS A 18 -14.64 -5.62 6.78
CA CYS A 18 -15.49 -4.60 7.38
C CYS A 18 -15.93 -3.67 6.26
N GLY A 19 -17.11 -3.93 5.70
CA GLY A 19 -17.81 -2.99 4.84
C GLY A 19 -17.97 -1.65 5.55
N GLY A 20 -17.20 -0.67 5.10
CA GLY A 20 -17.14 0.69 5.58
C GLY A 20 -16.01 1.35 4.81
N ASN A 21 -16.22 2.57 4.34
CA ASN A 21 -15.32 3.33 3.47
C ASN A 21 -13.99 3.76 4.15
N ASN A 22 -13.45 2.93 5.04
CA ASN A 22 -12.24 3.18 5.82
C ASN A 22 -11.11 2.34 5.24
N SER A 23 -10.13 3.01 4.62
CA SER A 23 -8.91 2.33 4.21
C SER A 23 -8.13 1.84 5.44
N PRO A 24 -7.31 0.80 5.27
CA PRO A 24 -6.56 0.07 6.29
C PRO A 24 -5.86 0.83 7.43
N LEU A 25 -5.53 2.10 7.25
CA LEU A 25 -4.84 2.93 8.25
C LEU A 25 -5.71 4.12 8.70
N GLY A 26 -7.03 4.02 8.56
CA GLY A 26 -7.96 5.14 8.80
C GLY A 26 -7.94 6.20 7.71
N LEU A 27 -7.36 5.86 6.55
CA LEU A 27 -7.24 6.76 5.41
C LEU A 27 -8.41 6.59 4.45
N ASP A 28 -8.51 7.47 3.46
CA ASP A 28 -9.52 7.40 2.40
C ASP A 28 -8.97 6.60 1.21
N GLY A 29 -9.43 5.36 1.05
CA GLY A 29 -8.92 4.45 0.03
C GLY A 29 -9.18 4.93 -1.39
N GLU A 30 -10.33 5.59 -1.62
CA GLU A 30 -10.67 6.15 -2.93
C GLU A 30 -9.72 7.28 -3.31
N LYS A 31 -9.37 8.14 -2.35
CA LYS A 31 -8.38 9.21 -2.59
C LYS A 31 -6.98 8.66 -2.84
N ILE A 32 -6.57 7.61 -2.13
CA ILE A 32 -5.28 6.95 -2.38
C ILE A 32 -5.25 6.39 -3.81
N GLN A 33 -6.28 5.61 -4.19
CA GLN A 33 -6.37 5.03 -5.53
C GLN A 33 -6.36 6.12 -6.61
N LYS A 34 -7.10 7.22 -6.40
CA LYS A 34 -7.08 8.36 -7.31
C LYS A 34 -5.68 8.96 -7.44
N GLY A 35 -4.98 9.18 -6.33
CA GLY A 35 -3.59 9.68 -6.35
C GLY A 35 -2.63 8.74 -7.07
N VAL A 36 -2.81 7.42 -6.89
CA VAL A 36 -2.04 6.38 -7.61
C VAL A 36 -2.33 6.45 -9.12
N ASN A 37 -3.59 6.49 -9.54
CA ASN A 37 -3.98 6.60 -10.94
C ASN A 37 -3.39 7.86 -11.60
N GLU A 38 -3.53 9.02 -10.95
CA GLU A 38 -2.97 10.28 -11.42
C GLU A 38 -1.44 10.23 -11.56
N LYS A 39 -0.75 9.53 -10.65
CA LYS A 39 0.70 9.33 -10.73
C LYS A 39 1.07 8.36 -11.84
N ALA A 40 0.38 7.23 -11.96
CA ALA A 40 0.62 6.21 -12.96
C ALA A 40 0.53 6.79 -14.38
N GLN A 41 -0.49 7.60 -14.66
CA GLN A 41 -0.69 8.23 -15.97
C GLN A 41 0.36 9.29 -16.35
N LYS A 42 1.23 9.69 -15.40
CA LYS A 42 2.40 10.55 -15.67
C LYS A 42 3.65 9.75 -16.06
N ILE A 43 3.65 8.43 -15.88
CA ILE A 43 4.79 7.56 -16.20
C ILE A 43 4.69 7.13 -17.66
N ALA A 44 5.75 7.40 -18.44
CA ALA A 44 5.74 7.20 -19.88
C ALA A 44 5.40 5.76 -20.31
N ASN A 45 5.94 4.75 -19.62
CA ASN A 45 5.68 3.35 -19.96
C ASN A 45 4.23 2.94 -19.68
N ILE A 46 3.61 3.52 -18.65
CA ILE A 46 2.19 3.28 -18.35
C ILE A 46 1.32 3.97 -19.41
N LYS A 47 1.54 5.26 -19.61
CA LYS A 47 0.76 6.07 -20.56
C LYS A 47 0.87 5.56 -22.00
N ASN A 48 2.08 5.24 -22.45
CA ASN A 48 2.33 4.79 -23.83
C ASN A 48 2.09 3.28 -24.00
N GLY A 49 2.13 2.52 -22.91
CA GLY A 49 1.79 1.09 -22.89
C GLY A 49 0.29 0.83 -23.03
N GLY A 50 -0.56 1.85 -22.90
CA GLY A 50 -2.00 1.73 -23.06
C GLY A 50 -2.76 1.28 -21.81
N TYR A 51 -2.09 1.25 -20.65
CA TYR A 51 -2.70 0.94 -19.37
C TYR A 51 -3.72 2.01 -18.96
N LYS A 52 -4.89 1.55 -18.54
CA LYS A 52 -5.98 2.38 -18.01
C LYS A 52 -5.94 2.40 -16.49
N GLU A 53 -6.76 3.26 -15.90
CA GLU A 53 -6.94 3.33 -14.45
C GLU A 53 -7.38 2.00 -13.83
N GLU A 54 -8.23 1.23 -14.52
CA GLU A 54 -8.68 -0.10 -14.08
C GLU A 54 -7.56 -1.16 -14.09
N ASP A 55 -6.45 -0.89 -14.78
CA ASP A 55 -5.28 -1.77 -14.81
C ASP A 55 -4.26 -1.42 -13.70
N ILE A 56 -4.54 -0.41 -12.85
CA ILE A 56 -3.62 0.05 -11.81
C ILE A 56 -4.10 -0.43 -10.44
N GLU A 57 -3.32 -1.30 -9.83
CA GLU A 57 -3.63 -1.95 -8.57
C GLU A 57 -2.76 -1.38 -7.45
N LEU A 58 -3.40 -0.86 -6.42
CA LEU A 58 -2.73 -0.56 -5.15
C LEU A 58 -2.37 -1.90 -4.48
N VAL A 59 -1.11 -2.07 -4.08
CA VAL A 59 -0.59 -3.33 -3.52
C VAL A 59 -0.34 -3.22 -2.02
N GLN A 60 0.30 -2.14 -1.60
CA GLN A 60 0.73 -1.99 -0.21
C GLN A 60 0.80 -0.52 0.20
N LEU A 61 0.45 -0.25 1.45
CA LEU A 61 0.57 1.04 2.09
C LEU A 61 1.33 0.88 3.40
N CYS A 62 2.43 1.59 3.58
CA CYS A 62 3.20 1.56 4.82
C CYS A 62 3.26 2.95 5.44
N ALA A 63 2.99 3.04 6.74
CA ALA A 63 3.38 4.21 7.52
C ALA A 63 4.90 4.29 7.55
N VAL A 64 5.44 5.48 7.33
CA VAL A 64 6.89 5.70 7.30
C VAL A 64 7.30 6.91 8.12
N VAL A 65 8.59 6.95 8.44
CA VAL A 65 9.28 8.12 8.98
C VAL A 65 10.49 8.42 8.12
N GLN A 66 10.91 9.68 8.11
CA GLN A 66 12.13 10.07 7.42
C GLN A 66 13.34 9.54 8.18
N ASN A 67 14.33 9.01 7.47
CA ASN A 67 15.55 8.47 8.07
C ASN A 67 16.25 9.56 8.91
N GLY A 68 16.62 9.21 10.15
CA GLY A 68 17.21 10.15 11.12
C GLY A 68 16.19 11.06 11.82
N LYS A 69 14.89 10.77 11.69
CA LYS A 69 13.78 11.46 12.36
C LYS A 69 12.86 10.50 13.13
N GLU A 70 13.31 9.28 13.39
CA GLU A 70 12.53 8.22 14.03
C GLU A 70 12.05 8.62 15.44
N GLU A 71 12.86 9.39 16.17
CA GLU A 71 12.54 9.90 17.51
C GLU A 71 11.35 10.88 17.56
N PHE A 72 10.99 11.48 16.41
CA PHE A 72 9.85 12.40 16.31
C PHE A 72 8.52 11.68 16.03
N GLY A 73 8.56 10.37 15.86
CA GLY A 73 7.39 9.56 15.57
C GLY A 73 6.86 9.74 14.15
N HIS A 74 5.71 9.12 13.88
CA HIS A 74 5.03 9.21 12.60
C HIS A 74 4.45 10.61 12.35
N ALA A 75 4.71 11.14 11.15
CA ALA A 75 4.27 12.46 10.71
C ALA A 75 3.32 12.35 9.51
N ASP A 76 2.38 11.39 9.55
CA ASP A 76 1.35 11.21 8.53
C ASP A 76 1.90 11.00 7.10
N LEU A 77 3.10 10.39 7.04
CA LEU A 77 3.81 10.08 5.80
C LEU A 77 3.73 8.59 5.50
N TYR A 78 3.40 8.27 4.25
CA TYR A 78 3.20 6.91 3.81
C TYR A 78 4.04 6.60 2.59
N THR A 79 4.43 5.34 2.43
CA THR A 79 4.83 4.82 1.12
C THR A 79 3.72 3.98 0.53
N VAL A 80 3.41 4.26 -0.73
CA VAL A 80 2.36 3.62 -1.52
C VAL A 80 3.04 2.78 -2.60
N SER A 81 2.83 1.47 -2.56
CA SER A 81 3.28 0.51 -3.56
C SER A 81 2.11 0.12 -4.45
N TRP A 82 2.29 0.17 -5.76
CA TRP A 82 1.26 -0.19 -6.73
C TRP A 82 1.87 -0.85 -7.96
N GLN A 83 1.05 -1.54 -8.73
CA GLN A 83 1.47 -2.27 -9.92
C GLN A 83 0.43 -2.19 -11.03
N THR A 84 0.81 -2.58 -12.25
CA THR A 84 -0.15 -2.93 -13.29
C THR A 84 -0.76 -4.30 -13.03
N SER A 85 -1.99 -4.54 -13.46
CA SER A 85 -2.73 -5.80 -13.25
C SER A 85 -2.07 -7.03 -13.88
N ASP A 86 -1.24 -6.83 -14.91
CA ASP A 86 -0.39 -7.86 -15.52
C ASP A 86 0.95 -8.08 -14.76
N GLY A 87 1.24 -7.25 -13.77
CA GLY A 87 2.47 -7.28 -12.97
C GLY A 87 3.74 -6.80 -13.67
N GLU A 88 3.66 -6.34 -14.93
CA GLU A 88 4.84 -5.92 -15.72
C GLU A 88 5.52 -4.68 -15.15
N HIS A 89 4.77 -3.83 -14.45
CA HIS A 89 5.26 -2.61 -13.88
C HIS A 89 4.88 -2.48 -12.41
N GLN A 90 5.88 -2.18 -11.57
CA GLN A 90 5.72 -2.03 -10.12
C GLN A 90 6.44 -0.78 -9.66
N TYR A 91 5.79 0.02 -8.82
CA TYR A 91 6.32 1.27 -8.34
C TYR A 91 6.05 1.46 -6.85
N LYS A 92 6.88 2.28 -6.23
CA LYS A 92 6.73 2.71 -4.85
C LYS A 92 6.98 4.21 -4.75
N HIS A 93 6.03 4.94 -4.18
CA HIS A 93 6.07 6.40 -4.03
C HIS A 93 5.72 6.83 -2.62
N ARG A 94 5.96 8.11 -2.31
CA ARG A 94 5.59 8.73 -1.03
C ARG A 94 4.25 9.45 -1.15
N MET A 95 3.45 9.42 -0.10
CA MET A 95 2.19 10.14 0.02
C MET A 95 2.09 10.77 1.42
N SER A 96 1.40 11.90 1.55
CA SER A 96 0.92 12.43 2.82
C SER A 96 -0.60 12.23 2.92
N SER A 97 -1.14 11.95 4.10
CA SER A 97 -2.60 11.93 4.30
C SER A 97 -3.25 13.31 4.28
N ASP A 98 -2.48 14.39 4.28
CA ASP A 98 -3.01 15.75 4.18
C ASP A 98 -3.55 16.05 2.77
N ASP A 99 -2.86 15.58 1.73
CA ASP A 99 -3.13 15.94 0.33
C ASP A 99 -3.36 14.73 -0.60
N TYR A 100 -3.02 13.51 -0.14
CA TYR A 100 -3.10 12.27 -0.92
C TYR A 100 -2.27 12.30 -2.22
N VAL A 101 -1.29 13.21 -2.31
CA VAL A 101 -0.44 13.32 -3.50
C VAL A 101 0.64 12.23 -3.48
N VAL A 102 0.50 11.28 -4.40
CA VAL A 102 1.44 10.17 -4.60
C VAL A 102 2.58 10.64 -5.51
N ASP A 103 3.74 10.91 -4.92
CA ASP A 103 4.93 11.35 -5.66
C ASP A 103 6.23 11.09 -4.88
N GLY A 104 7.36 11.44 -5.49
CA GLY A 104 8.66 11.43 -4.83
C GLY A 104 9.28 10.04 -4.68
N ALA A 105 10.55 10.06 -4.30
CA ALA A 105 11.35 8.87 -4.03
C ALA A 105 11.19 8.43 -2.58
N THR A 106 11.34 7.13 -2.33
CA THR A 106 11.12 6.51 -1.02
C THR A 106 12.42 6.17 -0.28
N ASN A 107 13.58 6.42 -0.89
CA ASN A 107 14.90 6.03 -0.37
C ASN A 107 15.35 6.74 0.92
N ARG A 108 14.61 7.77 1.35
CA ARG A 108 14.88 8.53 2.59
C ARG A 108 13.91 8.19 3.71
N TYR A 109 13.13 7.13 3.54
CA TYR A 109 12.10 6.74 4.48
C TYR A 109 12.27 5.29 4.90
N THR A 110 11.94 5.00 6.14
CA THR A 110 11.85 3.66 6.70
C THR A 110 10.44 3.41 7.20
N VAL A 111 10.03 2.15 7.23
CA VAL A 111 8.75 1.76 7.83
C VAL A 111 8.73 2.20 9.29
N TYR A 112 7.63 2.81 9.70
CA TYR A 112 7.36 3.12 11.09
C TYR A 112 6.65 1.92 11.71
N GLU A 113 7.44 1.02 12.31
CA GLU A 113 7.02 -0.31 12.74
C GLU A 113 5.82 -0.31 13.71
N ASP A 114 5.63 0.75 14.52
CA ASP A 114 4.50 0.83 15.45
C ASP A 114 3.14 0.87 14.73
N ILE A 115 3.10 1.35 13.49
CA ILE A 115 1.91 1.35 12.62
C ILE A 115 2.04 0.27 11.53
N GLY A 116 3.23 0.15 10.94
CA GLY A 116 3.56 -0.91 9.99
C GLY A 116 3.00 -0.70 8.58
N CYS A 117 2.74 -1.82 7.91
CA CYS A 117 2.26 -1.89 6.53
C CYS A 117 0.94 -2.64 6.42
N TYR A 118 0.17 -2.31 5.40
CA TYR A 118 -1.04 -3.02 5.01
C TYR A 118 -0.99 -3.41 3.53
N GLU A 119 -1.48 -4.60 3.22
CA GLU A 119 -1.57 -5.18 1.87
C GLU A 119 -3.02 -5.18 1.39
N TYR A 120 -3.23 -4.80 0.12
CA TYR A 120 -4.56 -4.66 -0.51
C TYR A 120 -5.01 -5.94 -1.22
#